data_AF-A0A4Z2DZZ8-F1
#
_entry.id   AF-A0A4Z2DZZ8-F1
#
_cell.length_a   1.000
_cell.length_b   1.000
_cell.length_c   1.000
_cell.angle_alpha   90.00
_cell.angle_beta   90.00
_cell.angle_gamma   90.00
#
_symmetry.space_group_name_H-M   'P 1'
#
loop_
_entity.id
_entity.type
_entity.pdbx_description
1 polymer ?
#
loop_
_entity_poly.entity_id
_entity_poly.type
_entity_poly.pdbx_seq_one_letter_code
_entity_poly.pdbx_strand_id
1 'polypeptide(L)' 'MQRVGCMELLNTVQRRVQPKLHVFGHIHEGYGMMTDGTTTFVNASACTVNFLPMNAPIVFDLPNPGRTT' A
#
# COMPACT_ATOMS: atom_id res chain seq x y z
N MET A 1 -0.61 -17.98 6.89
CA MET A 1 -0.88 -16.91 5.90
C MET A 1 0.06 -17.09 4.72
N GLN A 2 -0.49 -17.23 3.52
CA GLN A 2 0.30 -17.33 2.29
C GLN A 2 0.60 -15.93 1.77
N ARG A 3 1.86 -15.67 1.38
CA ARG A 3 2.24 -14.42 0.70
C ARG A 3 2.01 -14.63 -0.80
N VAL A 4 1.10 -13.85 -1.38
CA VAL A 4 0.71 -13.95 -2.79
C VAL A 4 1.17 -12.74 -3.63
N GLY A 5 1.91 -11.82 -3.01
CA GLY A 5 2.47 -10.66 -3.70
C GLY A 5 3.66 -11.04 -4.59
N CYS A 6 3.95 -10.18 -5.59
CA CYS A 6 5.08 -10.36 -6.49
C CYS A 6 6.41 -9.99 -5.81
N MET A 7 7.32 -10.96 -5.69
CA MET A 7 8.64 -10.76 -5.09
C MET A 7 9.51 -9.78 -5.88
N GLU A 8 9.45 -9.80 -7.22
CA GLU A 8 10.21 -8.87 -8.07
C GLU A 8 9.73 -7.43 -7.91
N LEU A 9 8.42 -7.23 -7.73
CA LEU A 9 7.87 -5.91 -7.45
C LEU A 9 8.31 -5.43 -6.06
N LEU A 10 8.24 -6.29 -5.04
CA LEU A 10 8.73 -5.94 -3.70
C LEU A 10 10.22 -5.55 -3.73
N ASN A 11 11.06 -6.33 -4.41
CA ASN A 11 12.48 -6.04 -4.58
C ASN A 11 12.70 -4.70 -5.28
N THR A 12 11.95 -4.44 -6.36
CA THR A 12 12.01 -3.17 -7.09
C THR A 12 11.63 -1.98 -6.20
N VAL A 13 10.57 -2.10 -5.42
CA VAL A 13 10.10 -1.05 -4.50
C VAL A 13 11.14 -0.79 -3.42
N GLN A 14 11.64 -1.83 -2.76
CA GLN A 14 12.53 -1.66 -1.60
C GLN A 14 13.96 -1.30 -1.97
N ARG A 15 14.48 -1.81 -3.10
CA ARG A 15 15.90 -1.69 -3.44
C ARG A 15 16.22 -0.70 -4.55
N ARG A 16 15.26 -0.34 -5.40
CA ARG A 16 15.52 0.50 -6.58
C ARG A 16 14.73 1.80 -6.58
N VAL A 17 13.41 1.72 -6.49
CA VAL A 17 12.53 2.89 -6.67
C VAL A 17 12.32 3.65 -5.37
N GLN A 18 12.12 2.94 -4.26
CA GLN A 18 11.90 3.51 -2.92
C GLN A 18 10.86 4.64 -2.90
N PRO A 19 9.65 4.42 -3.45
CA PRO A 19 8.61 5.44 -3.47
C PRO A 19 8.14 5.77 -2.04
N LYS A 20 7.72 7.00 -1.78
CA LYS A 20 7.11 7.36 -0.48
C LYS A 20 5.81 6.58 -0.21
N LEU A 21 5.07 6.26 -1.28
CA LEU A 21 3.77 5.59 -1.23
C LEU A 21 3.66 4.56 -2.36
N HIS A 22 3.22 3.34 -2.03
CA HIS A 22 2.88 2.27 -2.96
C HIS A 22 1.46 1.78 -2.67
N VAL A 23 0.51 2.13 -3.53
CA VAL A 23 -0.91 1.76 -3.39
C VAL A 23 -1.24 0.58 -4.31
N PHE A 24 -1.93 -0.41 -3.76
CA PHE A 24 -2.42 -1.60 -4.47
C PHE A 24 -3.75 -2.08 -3.86
N GLY A 25 -4.28 -3.20 -4.32
CA GLY A 25 -5.55 -3.75 -3.85
C GLY A 25 -5.66 -5.26 -4.10
N HIS A 26 -6.86 -5.71 -4.47
CA HIS A 26 -7.21 -7.07 -4.90
C HIS A 26 -7.24 -8.14 -3.79
N ILE A 27 -6.29 -8.15 -2.85
CA ILE A 27 -6.31 -9.07 -1.72
C ILE A 27 -7.13 -8.44 -0.59
N HIS A 28 -8.42 -8.75 -0.53
CA HIS A 28 -9.39 -8.08 0.34
C HIS A 28 -9.07 -8.23 1.83
N GLU A 29 -8.54 -9.38 2.24
CA GLU A 29 -8.11 -9.69 3.61
C GLU A 29 -6.99 -8.76 4.10
N GLY A 30 -6.24 -8.17 3.16
CA GLY A 30 -5.08 -7.34 3.45
C GLY A 30 -5.38 -5.85 3.52
N TYR A 31 -6.65 -5.41 3.49
CA TYR A 31 -7.01 -3.99 3.56
C TYR A 31 -6.31 -3.28 4.74
N GLY A 32 -5.70 -2.13 4.47
CA GLY A 32 -4.99 -1.34 5.46
C GLY A 32 -3.64 -0.82 4.99
N MET A 33 -2.81 -0.43 5.96
CA MET A 33 -1.52 0.21 5.71
C MET A 33 -0.38 -0.46 6.50
N MET A 34 0.81 -0.50 5.92
CA MET A 34 2.06 -0.91 6.56
C MET A 34 3.20 -0.03 6.04
N THR A 35 4.29 0.10 6.80
CA THR A 35 5.51 0.76 6.33
C THR A 35 6.75 -0.07 6.65
N ASP A 36 7.77 0.02 5.80
CA ASP A 36 9.12 -0.47 6.09
C ASP A 36 10.08 0.65 6.53
N GLY A 37 9.54 1.83 6.88
CA GLY A 37 10.30 3.02 7.25
C GLY A 37 10.73 3.89 6.07
N THR A 38 10.67 3.37 4.83
CA THR A 38 10.97 4.12 3.60
C THR A 38 9.72 4.31 2.75
N THR A 39 9.02 3.21 2.47
CA THR A 39 7.78 3.19 1.68
C THR A 39 6.59 2.96 2.60
N THR A 40 5.51 3.70 2.40
CA THR A 40 4.19 3.31 2.93
C THR A 40 3.47 2.46 1.89
N PHE A 41 3.06 1.25 2.29
CA PHE A 41 2.29 0.30 1.50
C PHE A 41 0.82 0.39 1.90
N VAL A 42 -0.06 0.63 0.92
CA VAL A 42 -1.50 0.77 1.17
C VAL A 42 -2.25 -0.24 0.31
N ASN A 43 -2.95 -1.15 0.97
CA ASN A 43 -3.94 -1.99 0.32
C ASN A 43 -5.31 -1.29 0.42
N ALA A 44 -5.71 -0.66 -0.68
CA ALA A 44 -6.95 0.09 -0.82
C ALA A 44 -8.09 -0.77 -1.41
N SER A 45 -8.13 -2.07 -1.11
CA SER A 45 -9.26 -2.93 -1.51
C SER A 45 -10.55 -2.39 -0.89
N ALA A 46 -11.44 -1.84 -1.71
CA ALA A 46 -12.72 -1.29 -1.25
C ALA A 46 -13.68 -2.37 -0.75
N CYS A 47 -13.57 -3.58 -1.31
CA CYS A 47 -14.41 -4.71 -0.94
C CYS A 47 -13.79 -5.53 0.20
N THR A 48 -14.68 -6.05 1.05
CA THR A 48 -14.36 -7.11 2.01
C THR A 48 -14.29 -8.47 1.30
N VAL A 49 -13.88 -9.51 2.02
CA VAL A 49 -13.89 -10.91 1.52
C VAL A 49 -15.25 -11.38 1.02
N ASN A 50 -16.34 -10.77 1.52
CA ASN A 50 -17.71 -11.05 1.09
C ASN A 50 -18.13 -10.24 -0.15
N PHE A 51 -17.18 -9.60 -0.83
CA PHE A 51 -17.39 -8.75 -2.01
C PHE A 51 -18.29 -7.53 -1.77
N LEU A 52 -18.44 -7.12 -0.50
CA LEU A 52 -19.18 -5.93 -0.13
C LEU A 52 -18.25 -4.72 -0.05
N PRO A 53 -18.57 -3.57 -0.69
CA PRO A 53 -17.74 -2.37 -0.73
C PRO A 53 -17.80 -1.58 0.59
N MET A 54 -17.35 -2.19 1.68
CA MET A 54 -17.50 -1.69 3.04
C MET A 54 -16.20 -1.16 3.65
N ASN A 55 -15.05 -1.39 3.01
CA ASN A 55 -13.79 -0.85 3.51
C ASN A 55 -13.77 0.66 3.25
N ALA A 56 -13.51 1.43 4.30
CA ALA A 56 -13.45 2.88 4.21
C ALA A 56 -12.31 3.34 3.27
N PRO A 57 -12.42 4.51 2.64
CA PRO A 57 -11.30 5.11 1.94
C PRO A 57 -10.13 5.37 2.91
N ILE A 58 -8.91 5.09 2.46
CA ILE A 58 -7.69 5.42 3.20
C ILE A 58 -7.21 6.80 2.73
N VAL A 59 -7.18 7.76 3.64
CA VAL A 59 -6.64 9.11 3.39
C VAL A 59 -5.16 9.11 3.72
N PHE A 60 -4.33 9.64 2.81
CA PHE A 60 -2.88 9.71 2.97
C PHE A 60 -2.37 11.08 2.51
N ASP A 61 -1.62 11.76 3.38
CA ASP A 61 -1.02 13.05 3.07
C ASP A 61 0.41 12.88 2.56
N LEU A 62 0.67 13.33 1.33
CA LEU A 62 2.02 13.43 0.77
C LEU A 62 2.53 14.87 0.88
N PRO A 63 3.71 15.09 1.48
CA PRO A 63 4.28 16.43 1.53
C PRO A 63 4.67 16.89 0.11
N ASN A 64 4.39 18.15 -0.20
CA ASN A 64 4.82 18.75 -1.46
C ASN A 64 6.35 18.66 -1.63
N PRO A 65 6.84 18.31 -2.82
CA PRO A 65 8.27 18.27 -3.10
C PRO A 65 8.83 19.71 -3.02
N GLY A 66 9.45 20.04 -1.88
CA GLY A 66 10.03 21.38 -1.62
C GLY A 66 9.75 21.93 -0.21
N ARG A 67 8.81 21.35 0.54
CA ARG A 67 8.57 21.72 1.94
C ARG A 67 9.32 20.74 2.85
N THR A 68 10.60 21.04 3.13
CA THR A 68 11.27 20.50 4.32
C THR A 68 10.65 21.17 5.54
N THR A 69 9.88 20.42 6.31
CA THR A 69 9.63 20.74 7.72
C THR A 69 10.89 20.53 8.52
#